data_AF-A0A1W9LUY8-F1
#
_entry.id   AF-A0A1W9LUY8-F1
#
_cell.length_a   1.000
_cell.length_b   1.000
_cell.length_c   1.000
_cell.angle_alpha   90.00
_cell.angle_beta   90.00
_cell.angle_gamma   90.00
#
_symmetry.space_group_name_H-M   'P 1'
#
loop_
_entity.id
_entity.type
_entity.pdbx_description
1 polymer ?
#
loop_
_entity_poly.entity_id
_entity_poly.type
_entity_poly.pdbx_seq_one_letter_code
_entity_poly.pdbx_strand_id
1 'polypeptide(L)'
;KGLHEIEFIAQGQSEAGIEFYAWDFDYNEENKIFKPNILRDKDGKQHKKFEAGIYCIAVKVIDNDGLESVEVIKLKINGKSELQPSDKSPA
;
A
#
# COMPACT_ATOMS: atom_id res chain seq x y z
N LYS A 1 12.11 6.53 15.99
CA LYS A 1 11.29 7.38 15.08
C LYS A 1 10.02 6.61 14.70
N GLY A 2 8.87 7.29 14.64
CA GLY A 2 7.52 6.70 14.49
C GLY A 2 7.22 6.16 13.09
N LEU A 3 8.07 5.27 12.58
CA LEU A 3 7.81 4.56 11.33
C LEU A 3 6.91 3.35 11.62
N HIS A 4 5.93 3.13 10.75
CA HIS A 4 5.03 1.98 10.75
C HIS A 4 5.43 1.07 9.59
N GLU A 5 5.67 -0.20 9.89
CA GLU A 5 5.94 -1.22 8.89
C GLU A 5 4.63 -1.89 8.49
N ILE A 6 4.36 -1.92 7.19
CA ILE A 6 3.10 -2.40 6.60
C ILE A 6 3.44 -3.42 5.52
N GLU A 7 2.80 -4.58 5.58
CA GLU A 7 2.77 -5.58 4.51
C GLU A 7 1.52 -5.36 3.65
N PHE A 8 1.71 -5.38 2.33
CA PHE A 8 0.65 -5.39 1.33
C PHE A 8 0.63 -6.74 0.63
N ILE A 9 -0.58 -7.27 0.44
CA ILE A 9 -0.81 -8.52 -0.27
C ILE A 9 -1.89 -8.27 -1.31
N ALA A 10 -1.57 -8.51 -2.58
CA ALA A 10 -2.51 -8.50 -3.68
C ALA A 10 -2.83 -9.94 -4.10
N GLN A 11 -4.09 -10.18 -4.45
CA GLN A 11 -4.57 -11.47 -4.92
C GLN A 11 -5.40 -11.26 -6.19
N GLY A 12 -4.91 -11.77 -7.31
CA GLY A 12 -5.64 -11.85 -8.57
C GLY A 12 -6.14 -13.27 -8.83
N GLN A 13 -7.25 -13.38 -9.55
CA GLN A 13 -7.79 -14.63 -10.05
C GLN A 13 -8.04 -14.51 -11.57
N SER A 14 -7.44 -15.41 -12.33
CA SER A 14 -7.65 -15.56 -13.78
C SER A 14 -7.55 -17.04 -14.15
N GLU A 15 -8.32 -17.49 -15.14
CA GLU A 15 -8.22 -18.86 -15.67
C GLU A 15 -6.85 -19.14 -16.29
N ALA A 16 -6.21 -18.10 -16.86
CA ALA A 16 -4.87 -18.19 -17.43
C ALA A 16 -3.76 -18.22 -16.36
N GLY A 17 -4.09 -17.94 -15.09
CA GLY A 17 -3.13 -17.70 -14.02
C GLY A 17 -2.51 -16.31 -14.08
N ILE A 18 -1.99 -15.85 -12.95
CA ILE A 18 -1.40 -14.51 -12.82
C ILE A 18 0.07 -14.53 -13.28
N GLU A 19 0.46 -13.56 -14.11
CA GLU A 19 1.83 -13.44 -14.61
C GLU A 19 2.68 -12.58 -13.67
N PHE A 20 2.18 -11.37 -13.32
CA PHE A 20 2.80 -10.51 -12.30
C PHE A 20 1.89 -9.38 -11.80
N TYR A 21 2.34 -8.73 -10.73
CA TYR A 21 1.82 -7.50 -10.17
C TYR A 21 2.81 -6.34 -10.40
N ALA A 22 2.29 -5.13 -10.40
CA ALA A 22 3.06 -3.89 -10.37
C ALA A 22 2.45 -2.95 -9.32
N TRP A 23 3.29 -2.20 -8.61
CA TRP A 23 2.86 -1.35 -7.49
C TRP A 23 3.29 0.10 -7.69
N ASP A 24 2.35 1.00 -7.46
CA ASP A 24 2.54 2.45 -7.42
C ASP A 24 2.17 2.92 -6.01
N PHE A 25 3.19 3.30 -5.22
CA PHE A 25 3.03 3.73 -3.83
C PHE A 25 2.86 5.25 -3.69
N ASP A 26 2.93 5.98 -4.81
CA ASP A 26 2.74 7.43 -4.90
C ASP A 26 1.58 7.79 -5.84
N TYR A 27 0.61 6.88 -5.98
CA TYR A 27 -0.49 7.01 -6.92
C TYR A 27 -1.29 8.27 -6.67
N ASN A 28 -1.49 9.06 -7.74
CA ASN A 28 -2.26 10.30 -7.69
C ASN A 28 -3.63 10.09 -8.34
N GLU A 29 -4.68 10.10 -7.52
CA GLU A 29 -6.06 9.92 -7.97
C GLU A 29 -6.58 11.03 -8.88
N GLU A 30 -6.01 12.23 -8.82
CA GLU A 30 -6.46 13.37 -9.64
C GLU A 30 -6.12 13.15 -11.11
N ASN A 31 -4.90 12.66 -11.39
CA ASN A 31 -4.45 12.43 -12.75
C ASN A 31 -4.72 10.98 -13.24
N LYS A 32 -4.98 10.04 -12.32
CA LYS A 32 -5.25 8.63 -12.59
C LYS A 32 -4.16 7.95 -13.43
N ILE A 33 -2.93 8.44 -13.36
CA ILE A 33 -1.80 7.86 -14.10
C ILE A 33 -1.12 6.84 -13.20
N PHE A 34 -1.19 5.57 -13.58
CA PHE A 34 -0.47 4.50 -12.91
C PHE A 34 1.02 4.55 -13.29
N LYS A 35 1.89 4.86 -12.32
CA LYS A 35 3.35 4.97 -12.47
C LYS A 35 4.04 4.03 -11.48
N PRO A 36 4.15 2.74 -11.82
CA PRO A 36 4.64 1.76 -10.87
C PRO A 36 6.10 2.02 -10.50
N ASN A 37 6.38 2.07 -9.20
CA ASN A 37 7.75 2.04 -8.68
C ASN A 37 8.27 0.60 -8.61
N ILE A 38 7.38 -0.39 -8.50
CA ILE A 38 7.71 -1.82 -8.51
C ILE A 38 7.06 -2.46 -9.73
N LEU A 39 7.86 -3.17 -10.52
CA LEU A 39 7.44 -3.86 -11.74
C LEU A 39 7.67 -5.36 -11.59
N ARG A 40 6.79 -6.17 -12.16
CA ARG A 40 6.93 -7.63 -12.29
C ARG A 40 7.12 -8.37 -10.94
N ASP A 41 6.40 -7.94 -9.91
CA ASP A 41 6.30 -8.67 -8.65
C ASP A 41 5.49 -9.96 -8.88
N LYS A 42 6.12 -11.13 -8.75
CA LYS A 42 5.44 -12.42 -8.95
C LYS A 42 4.72 -12.94 -7.71
N ASP A 43 5.05 -12.40 -6.53
CA ASP A 43 4.48 -12.85 -5.26
C ASP A 43 3.23 -12.04 -4.88
N GLY A 44 3.09 -10.83 -5.44
CA GLY A 44 2.02 -9.90 -5.07
C GLY A 44 2.16 -9.42 -3.63
N LYS A 45 3.39 -9.33 -3.12
CA LYS A 45 3.69 -8.98 -1.73
C LYS A 45 4.72 -7.88 -1.64
N GLN A 46 4.44 -6.85 -0.86
CA GLN A 46 5.36 -5.74 -0.64
C GLN A 46 5.44 -5.36 0.84
N HIS A 47 6.63 -4.98 1.29
CA HIS A 47 6.88 -4.48 2.64
C HIS A 47 7.37 -3.04 2.55
N LYS A 48 6.70 -2.11 3.23
CA LYS A 48 7.04 -0.68 3.22
C LYS A 48 6.99 -0.09 4.62
N LYS A 49 7.79 0.96 4.83
CA LYS A 49 7.79 1.76 6.04
C LYS A 49 7.21 3.14 5.74
N PHE A 50 6.24 3.56 6.55
CA PHE A 50 5.56 4.84 6.41
C PHE A 50 5.71 5.69 7.66
N GLU A 51 5.71 6.99 7.48
CA GLU A 51 5.46 7.94 8.55
C GLU A 51 3.93 8.13 8.72
N ALA A 52 3.54 8.91 9.73
CA ALA A 52 2.15 9.30 9.86
C ALA A 52 1.74 10.17 8.65
N GLY A 53 0.57 9.89 8.07
CA GLY A 53 0.14 10.53 6.84
C GLY A 53 -1.02 9.83 6.17
N ILE A 54 -1.42 10.37 5.02
CA ILE A 54 -2.40 9.77 4.11
C ILE A 54 -1.65 9.41 2.83
N TYR A 55 -1.81 8.16 2.41
CA TYR A 55 -1.18 7.60 1.23
C TYR A 55 -2.25 7.02 0.32
N CYS A 56 -2.05 7.16 -0.99
CA CYS A 56 -2.84 6.47 -1.99
C CYS A 56 -1.92 5.53 -2.77
N ILE A 57 -2.32 4.28 -2.87
CA ILE A 57 -1.49 3.19 -3.37
C ILE A 57 -2.32 2.45 -4.41
N ALA A 58 -1.74 2.19 -5.58
CA ALA A 58 -2.35 1.40 -6.62
C ALA A 58 -1.54 0.12 -6.86
N VAL A 59 -2.25 -0.97 -7.14
CA VAL A 59 -1.66 -2.23 -7.62
C VAL A 59 -2.32 -2.60 -8.93
N LYS A 60 -1.51 -2.95 -9.92
CA LYS A 60 -1.96 -3.54 -11.18
C LYS A 60 -1.60 -5.02 -11.18
N VAL A 61 -2.55 -5.88 -11.53
CA VAL A 61 -2.31 -7.29 -11.81
C VAL A 61 -2.39 -7.52 -13.32
N ILE A 62 -1.49 -8.34 -13.85
CA ILE A 62 -1.45 -8.77 -15.25
C ILE A 62 -1.48 -10.30 -15.25
N ASP A 63 -2.40 -10.89 -16.00
CA ASP A 63 -2.47 -12.33 -16.18
C ASP A 63 -1.65 -12.83 -17.38
N ASN A 64 -1.59 -14.15 -17.57
CA ASN A 64 -0.79 -14.76 -18.65
C ASN A 64 -1.33 -14.47 -20.07
N ASP A 65 -2.57 -14.00 -20.21
CA ASP A 65 -3.14 -13.54 -21.48
C ASP A 65 -2.88 -12.05 -21.74
N GLY A 66 -2.26 -11.36 -20.78
CA GLY A 66 -1.97 -9.93 -20.84
C GLY A 66 -3.16 -9.06 -20.47
N LEU A 67 -4.23 -9.61 -19.89
CA LEU A 67 -5.32 -8.83 -19.33
C LEU A 67 -4.86 -8.17 -18.03
N GLU A 68 -5.27 -6.93 -17.84
CA GLU A 68 -4.90 -6.14 -16.67
C GLU A 68 -6.10 -5.69 -15.84
N SER A 69 -5.90 -5.62 -14.52
CA SER A 69 -6.82 -4.99 -13.58
C SER A 69 -6.03 -4.13 -12.59
N VAL A 70 -6.62 -3.01 -12.17
CA VAL A 70 -6.00 -2.06 -11.23
C VAL A 70 -6.91 -1.87 -10.04
N GLU A 71 -6.35 -2.00 -8.83
CA GLU A 71 -7.02 -1.70 -7.57
C GLU A 71 -6.29 -0.56 -6.85
N VAL A 72 -7.06 0.33 -6.21
CA VAL A 72 -6.53 1.52 -5.51
C VAL A 72 -7.00 1.52 -4.06
N ILE A 73 -6.08 1.70 -3.13
CA ILE A 73 -6.37 1.79 -1.69
C ILE A 73 -5.88 3.11 -1.10
N LYS A 74 -6.64 3.64 -0.15
CA LYS A 74 -6.25 4.79 0.68
C LYS A 74 -5.85 4.32 2.07
N LEU A 75 -4.63 4.63 2.46
CA LEU A 75 -4.07 4.25 3.75
C LEU A 75 -3.83 5.50 4.61
N LYS A 76 -4.46 5.56 5.78
CA LYS A 76 -4.16 6.55 6.81
C LYS A 76 -3.31 5.91 7.90
N ILE A 77 -2.09 6.40 8.07
CA ILE A 77 -1.21 6.03 9.18
C ILE A 77 -1.33 7.09 10.27
N ASN A 78 -1.82 6.69 11.44
CA ASN A 78 -1.91 7.56 12.61
C ASN A 78 -0.54 7.64 13.30
N GLY A 79 -0.14 8.84 13.73
CA GLY A 79 1.06 9.02 14.54
C GLY A 79 0.90 8.43 15.94
N LYS A 80 2.01 8.16 16.62
CA LYS A 80 1.98 7.84 18.05
C LYS A 80 1.56 9.09 18.82
N SER A 81 0.38 9.04 19.46
CA SER A 81 0.11 9.90 20.60
C SER A 81 1.02 9.44 21.74
N GLU A 82 1.91 10.31 22.21
CA GLU A 82 2.49 10.11 23.53
C GLU A 82 1.32 10.20 24.52
N LEU A 83 1.01 9.08 25.19
CA LEU A 83 0.24 9.13 26.42
C LEU A 83 1.10 9.95 27.39
N GLN A 84 0.84 11.25 27.49
CA GLN A 84 1.32 12.02 28.64
C GLN A 84 0.72 11.32 29.87
N PRO A 85 1.52 10.92 30.87
CA PRO A 85 0.99 10.44 32.13
C PRO A 85 0.05 11.53 32.64
N SER A 86 -1.24 11.22 32.74
CA SER A 86 -2.22 12.10 33.37
C SER A 86 -1.67 12.52 34.72
N ASP A 87 -1.58 13.84 34.92
CA ASP A 87 -1.07 14.48 36.12
C ASP A 87 -1.42 13.70 37.39
N LYS A 88 -0.40 13.33 38.17
CA LYS A 88 -0.59 12.91 39.55
C LYS A 88 -1.34 14.03 40.26
N SER A 89 -2.61 13.80 40.59
CA SER A 89 -3.32 14.64 41.55
C SER A 89 -2.71 14.37 42.92
N PRO A 90 -2.12 15.37 43.61
CA PRO A 90 -1.68 15.20 44.98
C PRO A 90 -2.91 15.20 45.90
N ALA A 91 -3.02 14.17 46.73
CA ALA A 91 -3.84 14.17 47.94
C ALA A 91 -2.90 14.28 49.16
#